data_AF-G9ER76-F1
#
_entry.id   AF-G9ER76-F1
#
_cell.length_a   1.000
_cell.length_b   1.000
_cell.length_c   1.000
_cell.angle_alpha   90.00
_cell.angle_beta   90.00
_cell.angle_gamma   90.00
#
_symmetry.space_group_name_H-M   'P 1'
#
loop_
_entity.id
_entity.type
_entity.pdbx_description
1 polymer ?
#
loop_
_entity_poly.entity_id
_entity_poly.type
_entity_poly.pdbx_seq_one_letter_code
_entity_poly.pdbx_strand_id
1 'polypeptide(L)' 'MRGIEKTTQFKKDYKREKKGKYREVLETLFVEVLVALANDNELAEKHRDHALTNNWSDHRDCHIISLI' A
#
# COMPACT_ATOMS: atom_id res chain seq x y z
N MET A 1 12.66 -9.70 7.87
CA MET A 1 11.70 -8.59 7.82
C MET A 1 12.39 -7.38 7.22
N ARG A 2 11.88 -6.84 6.10
CA ARG A 2 12.43 -5.67 5.42
C ARG A 2 12.22 -4.41 6.24
N GLY A 3 13.13 -3.45 6.11
CA GLY A 3 12.95 -2.11 6.66
C GLY A 3 11.81 -1.38 5.93
N ILE A 4 11.01 -0.63 6.68
CA ILE A 4 9.92 0.19 6.12
C ILE A 4 10.37 1.65 6.14
N GLU A 5 10.53 2.23 4.96
CA GLU A 5 10.81 3.66 4.79
C GLU A 5 9.60 4.40 4.25
N LYS A 6 9.42 5.64 4.70
CA LYS A 6 8.24 6.46 4.36
C LYS A 6 8.71 7.82 3.87
N THR A 7 8.43 8.13 2.61
CA THR A 7 8.72 9.44 2.04
C THR A 7 7.87 10.53 2.71
N THR A 8 8.30 11.79 2.63
CA THR A 8 7.51 12.92 3.13
C THR A 8 6.17 13.04 2.41
N GLN A 9 6.14 12.74 1.11
CA GLN A 9 4.90 12.74 0.30
C GLN A 9 3.93 11.68 0.83
N PHE A 10 4.39 10.44 1.00
CA PHE A 10 3.59 9.35 1.56
C PHE A 10 2.98 9.71 2.92
N LYS A 11 3.75 10.32 3.84
CA LYS A 11 3.24 10.73 5.15
C LYS A 11 2.08 11.73 5.06
N LYS A 12 2.15 12.67 4.11
CA LYS A 12 1.06 13.65 3.87
C LYS A 12 -0.17 12.98 3.29
N ASP A 13 0.02 12.11 2.30
CA ASP A 13 -1.06 11.37 1.66
C ASP A 13 -1.79 10.45 2.64
N TYR A 14 -1.05 9.68 3.44
CA TYR A 14 -1.62 8.82 4.47
C TYR A 14 -2.48 9.60 5.48
N LYS A 15 -2.01 10.79 5.91
CA LYS A 15 -2.78 11.65 6.83
C LYS A 15 -4.07 12.18 6.20
N ARG A 16 -4.07 12.45 4.89
CA ARG A 16 -5.27 12.84 4.14
C ARG A 16 -6.24 11.67 4.06
N GLU A 17 -5.78 10.49 3.67
CA GLU A 17 -6.65 9.32 3.51
C GLU A 17 -7.25 8.84 4.84
N LYS A 18 -6.52 8.95 5.96
CA LYS A 18 -7.06 8.69 7.31
C LYS A 18 -8.22 9.61 7.72
N LYS A 19 -8.50 10.68 6.98
CA LYS A 19 -9.64 11.57 7.19
C LYS A 19 -10.70 11.47 6.08
N GLY A 20 -10.44 10.64 5.07
CA GLY A 20 -11.27 10.50 3.89
C GLY A 20 -12.39 9.47 4.02
N LYS A 21 -12.99 9.12 2.89
CA LYS A 21 -14.12 8.20 2.76
C LYS A 21 -13.89 6.84 3.43
N TYR A 22 -12.65 6.34 3.39
CA TYR A 22 -12.31 4.99 3.86
C TYR A 22 -11.60 4.95 5.21
N ARG A 23 -11.67 6.05 5.98
CA ARG A 23 -10.96 6.21 7.25
C ARG A 23 -11.14 5.06 8.25
N GLU A 24 -12.31 4.42 8.28
CA GLU A 24 -12.65 3.35 9.22
C GLU A 24 -11.94 2.02 8.93
N VAL A 25 -11.58 1.77 7.66
CA VAL A 25 -11.01 0.49 7.20
C VAL A 25 -9.56 0.61 6.74
N LEU A 26 -9.11 1.83 6.43
CA LEU A 26 -7.80 2.08 5.83
C LEU A 26 -6.66 1.48 6.65
N GLU A 27 -6.64 1.71 7.96
CA GLU A 27 -5.52 1.28 8.82
C GLU A 27 -5.39 -0.24 8.86
N THR A 28 -6.50 -0.95 9.07
CA THR A 28 -6.52 -2.42 9.11
C THR A 28 -6.06 -3.03 7.79
N LEU A 29 -6.65 -2.59 6.66
CA LEU A 29 -6.30 -3.13 5.34
C LEU A 29 -4.87 -2.78 4.94
N PHE A 30 -4.41 -1.58 5.30
CA PHE A 30 -3.05 -1.15 5.00
C PHE A 30 -2.00 -1.94 5.80
N VAL A 31 -2.28 -2.26 7.06
CA VAL A 31 -1.38 -3.07 7.90
C VAL A 31 -1.24 -4.49 7.37
N GLU A 32 -2.33 -5.12 6.87
CA GLU A 32 -2.29 -6.44 6.23
C GLU A 32 -1.26 -6.47 5.07
N VAL A 33 -1.36 -5.47 4.18
CA VAL A 33 -0.43 -5.32 3.04
C VAL A 33 1.01 -5.08 3.51
N LEU A 34 1.21 -4.17 4.47
CA LEU A 34 2.55 -3.86 5.00
C LEU A 34 3.22 -5.09 5.63
N VAL A 35 2.48 -5.90 6.38
CA VAL A 35 3.02 -7.10 7.02
C VAL A 35 3.46 -8.13 5.99
N ALA A 36 2.68 -8.35 4.92
CA ALA A 36 3.05 -9.24 3.85
C ALA A 36 4.34 -8.76 3.14
N LEU A 37 4.39 -7.48 2.73
CA LEU A 37 5.55 -6.90 2.05
C LEU A 37 6.81 -6.89 2.95
N ALA A 38 6.65 -6.56 4.23
CA ALA A 38 7.77 -6.58 5.18
C ALA A 38 8.33 -8.00 5.40
N ASN A 39 7.55 -9.04 5.14
CA ASN A 39 7.98 -10.43 5.29
C ASN A 39 8.28 -11.12 3.96
N ASP A 40 8.39 -10.37 2.85
CA ASP A 40 8.66 -10.95 1.52
C ASP A 40 7.59 -11.92 1.02
N ASN A 41 6.37 -11.80 1.54
CA ASN A 41 5.23 -12.59 1.08
C ASN A 41 4.56 -11.92 -0.12
N GLU A 42 4.04 -12.73 -1.03
CA GLU A 42 3.19 -12.25 -2.11
C GLU A 42 1.88 -11.66 -1.55
N LEU A 43 1.38 -10.62 -2.21
CA LEU A 43 0.07 -10.04 -1.88
C LEU A 43 -1.04 -10.89 -2.48
N ALA A 44 -2.16 -11.02 -1.76
CA ALA A 44 -3.35 -11.66 -2.29
C ALA A 44 -3.84 -10.95 -3.59
N GLU A 45 -4.38 -11.72 -4.53
CA GLU A 45 -4.77 -11.26 -5.87
C GLU A 45 -5.70 -10.03 -5.85
N LYS A 46 -6.56 -9.90 -4.81
CA LYS A 46 -7.44 -8.74 -4.59
C LYS A 46 -6.70 -7.39 -4.59
N HIS A 47 -5.42 -7.39 -4.22
CA HIS A 47 -4.56 -6.21 -4.16
C HIS A 47 -3.97 -5.84 -5.52
N ARG A 48 -4.14 -6.67 -6.56
CA ARG A 48 -3.70 -6.39 -7.93
C ARG A 48 -2.27 -5.85 -8.02
N ASP A 49 -1.36 -6.46 -7.25
CA ASP A 49 0.04 -6.04 -7.21
C ASP A 49 0.71 -6.23 -8.57
N HIS A 50 1.31 -5.17 -9.10
CA HIS A 50 1.97 -5.21 -10.39
C HIS A 50 3.12 -4.22 -10.46
N ALA A 51 4.11 -4.54 -11.30
CA ALA A 51 5.20 -3.61 -11.59
C ALA A 51 4.68 -2.44 -12.43
N LEU A 52 5.12 -1.23 -12.10
CA LEU A 52 4.90 -0.06 -12.93
C LEU A 52 5.93 -0.01 -14.07
N THR A 53 5.75 0.95 -14.98
CA THR A 53 6.59 1.07 -16.20
C THR A 53 7.17 2.47 -16.33
N ASN A 54 8.06 2.69 -17.31
CA ASN A 54 8.72 3.96 -17.60
C ASN A 54 9.50 4.51 -16.39
N ASN A 55 9.25 5.76 -16.00
CA ASN A 55 9.87 6.44 -14.86
C ASN A 55 9.59 5.77 -13.51
N TRP A 56 8.72 4.76 -13.47
CA TRP A 56 8.35 3.99 -12.29
C TRP A 56 8.72 2.50 -12.43
N SER A 57 9.62 2.16 -13.34
CA SER A 57 10.00 0.76 -13.64
C SER A 57 10.63 0.00 -12.46
N ASP A 58 11.13 0.71 -11.45
CA ASP A 58 11.63 0.18 -10.18
C ASP A 58 10.59 0.22 -9.04
N HIS A 59 9.34 0.59 -9.35
CA HIS A 59 8.24 0.69 -8.41
C HIS A 59 7.14 -0.36 -8.70
N ARG A 60 6.30 -0.62 -7.70
CA ARG A 60 5.10 -1.45 -7.80
C ARG A 60 3.88 -0.67 -7.32
N ASP A 61 2.71 -1.04 -7.83
CA ASP A 61 1.42 -0.52 -7.39
C ASP A 61 0.53 -1.67 -6.90
N CYS A 62 -0.22 -1.42 -5.82
CA CYS A 62 -1.20 -2.32 -5.27
C CYS A 62 -2.40 -1.56 -4.70
N HIS A 63 -3.56 -2.20 -4.73
CA HIS A 63 -4.81 -1.67 -4.22
C HIS A 63 -4.99 -2.04 -2.75
N ILE A 64 -5.04 -1.04 -1.86
CA ILE A 64 -5.36 -1.27 -0.44
C ILE A 64 -6.84 -1.58 -0.25
N ILE A 65 -7.70 -0.91 -1.02
CA ILE A 65 -9.15 -1.06 -0.95
C ILE A 65 -9.61 -1.63 -2.27
N SER A 66 -9.88 -2.93 -2.27
CA SER A 66 -10.55 -3.60 -3.39
C SER A 66 -12.04 -3.56 -3.09
N LEU A 67 -12.75 -2.60 -3.67
CA LEU A 67 -14.20 -2.71 -3.81
C LEU A 67 -14.41 -3.75 -4.89
N ILE A 68 -14.88 -4.93 -4.48
CA ILE A 68 -15.41 -5.96 -5.38
C ILE A 68 -16.47 -5.32 -6.27
#